data_AF-A0A1I0ZCW2-F1
#
_entry.id   AF-A0A1I0ZCW2-F1
#
_cell.length_a   1.000
_cell.length_b   1.000
_cell.length_c   1.000
_cell.angle_alpha   90.00
_cell.angle_beta   90.00
_cell.angle_gamma   90.00
#
_symmetry.space_group_name_H-M   'P 1'
#
loop_
_entity.id
_entity.type
_entity.pdbx_description
1 polymer ?
#
loop_
_entity_poly.entity_id
_entity_poly.type
_entity_poly.pdbx_seq_one_letter_code
_entity_poly.pdbx_strand_id
1 'polypeptide(L)'
;MSNKIYGLLEINPPENYANQNRGQNIAKHLLIRIGAALLAILLLFSYSIFSDLGTNDSLGLLLSGAAFLLIWMFFLLIEALILHANKKPLLRNANFILILIPPFFIFIWLNTLY
;
A
#
# COMPACT_ATOMS: atom_id res chain seq x y z
N MET A 1 3.47 27.60 12.83
CA MET A 1 3.00 28.99 12.97
C MET A 1 1.99 29.18 14.11
N SER A 2 1.12 28.21 14.41
CA SER A 2 0.08 28.38 15.46
C SER A 2 0.61 28.41 16.91
N ASN A 3 1.67 27.67 17.26
CA ASN A 3 2.25 27.69 18.63
C ASN A 3 2.70 29.09 19.10
N LYS A 4 3.15 29.95 18.18
CA LYS A 4 3.58 31.32 18.53
C LYS A 4 2.39 32.20 18.92
N ILE A 5 1.22 31.97 18.31
CA ILE A 5 0.00 32.73 18.59
C ILE A 5 -0.59 32.34 19.95
N TYR A 6 -0.58 31.04 20.29
CA TYR A 6 -1.03 30.57 21.61
C TYR A 6 -0.13 31.09 22.74
N GLY A 7 1.19 31.13 22.51
CA GLY A 7 2.13 31.72 23.47
C GLY A 7 1.98 33.24 23.63
N LEU A 8 1.50 33.95 22.60
CA LEU A 8 1.22 35.39 22.66
C LEU A 8 -0.13 35.72 23.32
N LEU A 9 -1.03 34.75 23.42
CA LEU A 9 -2.36 34.94 24.00
C LEU A 9 -2.49 34.32 25.40
N GLU A 10 -1.44 33.69 25.92
CA GLU A 10 -1.45 32.91 27.19
C GLU A 10 -2.59 31.87 27.27
N ILE A 11 -3.09 31.43 26.12
CA ILE A 11 -4.14 30.42 26.04
C ILE A 11 -3.45 29.07 25.96
N ASN A 12 -3.83 28.14 26.84
CA ASN A 12 -3.36 26.75 26.76
C ASN A 12 -3.68 26.21 25.35
N PRO A 13 -2.67 25.80 24.57
CA PRO A 13 -2.91 25.25 23.25
C PRO A 13 -3.82 24.02 23.42
N PRO A 14 -4.83 23.82 22.55
CA PRO A 14 -5.72 22.67 22.68
C PRO A 14 -4.90 21.39 22.75
N GLU A 15 -5.14 20.56 23.77
CA GLU A 15 -4.39 19.30 24.04
C GLU A 15 -4.32 18.37 22.82
N ASN A 16 -5.26 18.56 21.87
CA ASN A 16 -5.34 17.84 20.61
C ASN A 16 -4.20 18.14 19.60
N TYR A 17 -3.50 19.27 19.68
CA TYR A 17 -2.42 19.56 18.74
C TYR A 17 -1.16 18.73 19.00
N ALA A 18 -0.90 18.37 20.26
CA ALA A 18 0.26 17.53 20.62
C ALA A 18 0.00 16.03 20.37
N ASN A 19 -1.25 15.57 20.49
CA ASN A 19 -1.60 14.15 20.35
C ASN A 19 -1.92 13.70 18.92
N GLN A 20 -2.21 14.61 17.97
CA GLN A 20 -2.40 14.25 16.56
C GLN A 20 -1.12 13.76 15.86
N ASN A 21 0.05 14.05 16.43
CA ASN A 21 1.38 13.68 15.94
C ASN A 21 2.07 12.60 16.79
N ARG A 22 1.33 11.73 17.49
CA ARG A 22 1.90 10.44 17.91
C ARG A 22 2.24 9.66 16.65
N GLY A 23 3.50 9.80 16.24
CA GLY A 23 4.06 9.41 14.95
C GLY A 23 3.71 7.99 14.58
N GLN A 24 2.58 7.81 13.91
CA GLN A 24 2.33 6.59 13.17
C GLN A 24 3.33 6.64 12.04
N ASN A 25 4.42 5.87 12.18
CA ASN A 25 5.58 5.97 11.31
C ASN A 25 5.16 5.48 9.92
N ILE A 26 4.70 6.42 9.09
CA ILE A 26 4.10 6.19 7.76
C ILE A 26 5.03 5.34 6.92
N ALA A 27 6.33 5.63 7.00
CA ALA A 27 7.38 4.89 6.33
C ALA A 27 7.37 3.40 6.73
N LYS A 28 7.23 3.07 8.02
CA LYS A 28 7.17 1.67 8.47
C LYS A 28 5.95 0.95 7.90
N HIS A 29 4.77 1.59 7.93
CA HIS A 29 3.56 1.01 7.35
C HIS A 29 3.70 0.78 5.83
N LEU A 30 4.23 1.76 5.10
CA LEU A 30 4.47 1.60 3.67
C LEU A 30 5.47 0.49 3.36
N LEU A 31 6.55 0.43 4.13
CA LEU A 31 7.64 -0.51 3.93
C LEU A 31 7.17 -1.95 4.17
N ILE A 32 6.30 -2.18 5.16
CA ILE A 32 5.66 -3.48 5.37
C ILE A 32 4.74 -3.85 4.19
N ARG A 33 3.94 -2.91 3.67
CA ARG A 33 3.01 -3.16 2.55
C ARG A 33 3.75 -3.52 1.26
N ILE A 34 4.76 -2.72 0.91
CA ILE A 34 5.60 -2.95 -0.27
C ILE A 34 6.43 -4.22 -0.08
N GLY A 35 7.02 -4.40 1.10
CA GLY A 35 7.81 -5.58 1.43
C GLY A 35 7.00 -6.87 1.30
N ALA A 36 5.77 -6.91 1.83
CA ALA A 36 4.89 -8.08 1.72
C ALA A 36 4.54 -8.40 0.26
N ALA A 37 4.24 -7.38 -0.55
CA ALA A 37 3.94 -7.57 -1.98
C ALA A 37 5.16 -8.10 -2.75
N LEU A 38 6.34 -7.51 -2.54
CA LEU A 38 7.58 -7.95 -3.17
C LEU A 38 7.96 -9.38 -2.79
N LEU A 39 7.80 -9.73 -1.51
CA LEU A 39 8.13 -11.06 -0.99
C LEU A 39 7.20 -12.12 -1.59
N ALA A 40 5.90 -11.83 -1.72
CA ALA A 40 4.96 -12.71 -2.40
C ALA A 40 5.29 -12.91 -3.88
N ILE A 41 5.66 -11.83 -4.59
CA ILE A 41 6.10 -11.91 -6.00
C ILE A 41 7.37 -12.76 -6.12
N LEU A 42 8.35 -12.55 -5.23
CA LEU A 42 9.60 -13.30 -5.22
C LEU A 42 9.37 -14.80 -4.98
N LEU A 43 8.45 -15.15 -4.07
CA LEU A 43 8.09 -16.54 -3.80
C LEU A 43 7.42 -17.20 -5.01
N LEU A 44 6.47 -16.51 -5.65
CA LEU A 44 5.83 -17.00 -6.88
C LEU A 44 6.85 -17.21 -8.00
N PHE A 45 7.78 -16.27 -8.19
CA PHE A 45 8.80 -16.36 -9.22
C PHE A 45 9.83 -17.46 -8.93
N SER A 46 10.25 -17.60 -7.67
CA SER A 46 11.14 -18.68 -7.24
C SER A 46 10.49 -20.04 -7.45
N TYR A 47 9.22 -20.19 -7.04
CA TYR A 47 8.46 -21.41 -7.30
C TYR A 47 8.36 -21.71 -8.79
N SER A 48 8.20 -20.68 -9.63
CA SER A 48 8.19 -20.85 -11.09
C SER A 48 9.49 -21.41 -11.65
N ILE A 49 10.64 -20.98 -11.13
CA ILE A 49 11.96 -21.42 -11.59
C ILE A 49 12.29 -22.83 -11.09
N PHE A 50 11.99 -23.13 -9.82
CA PHE A 50 12.39 -24.41 -9.21
C PHE A 50 11.52 -25.59 -9.64
N SER A 51 10.31 -25.34 -10.13
CA SER A 51 9.33 -26.41 -10.38
C SER A 51 9.26 -26.87 -11.85
N ASP A 52 10.14 -26.37 -12.71
CA ASP A 52 10.23 -26.70 -14.16
C ASP A 52 8.84 -26.75 -14.83
N LEU A 53 8.01 -25.74 -14.52
CA LEU A 53 6.58 -25.72 -14.84
C LEU A 53 6.37 -25.64 -16.35
N GLY A 54 5.65 -26.61 -16.91
CA GLY A 54 5.18 -26.56 -18.29
C GLY A 54 4.18 -25.41 -18.51
N THR A 55 3.86 -25.13 -19.78
CA THR A 55 3.03 -23.97 -20.18
C THR A 55 1.67 -23.92 -19.46
N ASN A 56 1.04 -25.07 -19.19
CA ASN A 56 -0.24 -25.13 -18.45
C ASN A 56 -0.09 -24.80 -16.96
N ASP A 57 1.00 -25.19 -16.32
CA ASP A 57 1.19 -24.91 -14.90
C ASP A 57 1.63 -23.45 -14.68
N SER A 58 2.27 -22.84 -15.67
CA SER A 58 2.58 -21.41 -15.68
C SER A 58 1.33 -20.52 -15.65
N LEU A 59 0.22 -20.96 -16.28
CA LEU A 59 -1.07 -20.27 -16.23
C LEU A 59 -1.71 -20.33 -14.84
N GLY A 60 -1.62 -21.48 -14.16
CA GLY A 60 -2.10 -21.62 -12.77
C GLY A 60 -1.33 -20.71 -11.81
N LEU A 61 -0.01 -20.62 -12.00
CA LEU A 61 0.86 -19.72 -11.24
C LEU A 61 0.52 -18.25 -11.51
N LEU A 62 0.28 -17.88 -12.77
CA LEU A 62 -0.17 -16.54 -13.14
C LEU A 62 -1.54 -16.19 -12.50
N LEU A 63 -2.48 -17.13 -12.54
CA LEU A 63 -3.82 -16.95 -11.97
C LEU A 63 -3.76 -16.79 -10.44
N SER A 64 -2.95 -17.59 -9.77
CA SER A 64 -2.73 -17.47 -8.32
C SER A 64 -2.05 -16.15 -7.94
N GLY A 65 -1.09 -15.67 -8.74
CA GLY A 65 -0.47 -14.36 -8.57
C GLY A 65 -1.46 -13.20 -8.77
N ALA A 66 -2.33 -13.30 -9.79
CA ALA A 66 -3.40 -12.33 -10.03
C ALA A 66 -4.42 -12.31 -8.87
N ALA A 67 -4.81 -13.48 -8.36
CA ALA A 67 -5.69 -13.58 -7.20
C ALA A 67 -5.08 -12.96 -5.94
N PHE A 68 -3.79 -13.20 -5.68
CA PHE A 68 -3.07 -12.56 -4.60
C PHE A 68 -3.07 -11.03 -4.72
N LEU A 69 -2.78 -10.50 -5.93
CA LEU A 69 -2.79 -9.06 -6.17
C LEU A 69 -4.18 -8.45 -5.94
N LEU A 70 -5.26 -9.12 -6.37
CA LEU A 70 -6.63 -8.69 -6.12
C LEU A 70 -6.94 -8.63 -4.62
N ILE A 71 -6.58 -9.67 -3.86
CA ILE A 71 -6.78 -9.71 -2.40
C ILE A 71 -5.98 -8.59 -1.73
N TRP A 72 -4.74 -8.38 -2.14
CA TRP A 72 -3.88 -7.32 -1.62
C TRP A 72 -4.44 -5.93 -1.91
N MET A 73 -4.98 -5.70 -3.12
CA MET A 73 -5.66 -4.45 -3.47
C MET A 73 -6.92 -4.23 -2.61
N PHE A 74 -7.72 -5.28 -2.37
CA PHE A 74 -8.88 -5.20 -1.46
C PHE A 74 -8.47 -4.81 -0.04
N PHE A 75 -7.39 -5.40 0.47
CA PHE A 75 -6.85 -5.06 1.78
C PHE A 75 -6.45 -3.57 1.86
N LEU A 76 -5.72 -3.07 0.85
CA LEU A 76 -5.34 -1.65 0.79
C LEU A 76 -6.55 -0.71 0.70
N LEU A 77 -7.62 -1.14 0.01
CA LEU A 77 -8.85 -0.38 -0.15
C LEU A 77 -9.63 -0.26 1.16
N ILE A 78 -9.80 -1.37 1.89
CA ILE A 78 -10.41 -1.38 3.23
C ILE A 78 -9.62 -0.45 4.16
N GLU A 79 -8.29 -0.55 4.12
CA GLU A 79 -7.44 0.29 4.95
C GLU A 79 -7.51 1.78 4.54
N ALA A 80 -7.63 2.09 3.25
CA ALA A 80 -7.84 3.46 2.78
C ALA A 80 -9.17 4.05 3.30
N LEU A 81 -10.24 3.24 3.40
CA LEU A 81 -11.51 3.65 4.00
C LEU A 81 -11.37 3.92 5.51
N ILE A 82 -10.68 3.04 6.24
CA ILE A 82 -10.39 3.23 7.67
C ILE A 82 -9.57 4.51 7.89
N LEU A 83 -8.57 4.76 7.04
CA LEU A 83 -7.73 5.97 7.10
C LEU A 83 -8.49 7.24 6.73
N HIS A 84 -9.50 7.13 5.87
CA HIS A 84 -10.41 8.23 5.57
C HIS A 84 -11.23 8.61 6.81
N ALA A 85 -11.81 7.62 7.51
CA ALA A 85 -12.53 7.84 8.76
C ALA A 85 -11.64 8.45 9.86
N ASN A 86 -10.38 8.02 9.93
CA ASN A 86 -9.39 8.50 10.90
C ASN A 86 -8.72 9.84 10.53
N LYS A 87 -9.19 10.55 9.48
CA LYS A 87 -8.65 11.82 9.00
C LYS A 87 -7.12 11.79 8.73
N LYS A 88 -6.60 10.66 8.22
CA LYS A 88 -5.18 10.50 7.85
C LYS A 88 -5.01 10.51 6.32
N PRO A 89 -5.12 11.68 5.66
CA PRO A 89 -5.17 11.77 4.20
C PRO A 89 -3.88 11.29 3.52
N LEU A 90 -2.73 11.42 4.19
CA LEU A 90 -1.42 11.09 3.63
C LEU A 90 -1.23 9.57 3.42
N LEU A 91 -1.56 8.74 4.43
CA LEU A 91 -1.53 7.28 4.27
C LEU A 91 -2.61 6.78 3.31
N ARG A 92 -3.79 7.43 3.31
CA ARG A 92 -4.88 7.10 2.39
C ARG A 92 -4.42 7.29 0.95
N ASN A 93 -3.79 8.44 0.64
CA ASN A 93 -3.28 8.71 -0.70
C ASN A 93 -2.22 7.70 -1.12
N ALA A 94 -1.34 7.32 -0.19
CA ALA A 94 -0.32 6.31 -0.48
C ALA A 94 -0.93 4.92 -0.75
N ASN A 95 -2.00 4.52 -0.05
CA ASN A 95 -2.73 3.29 -0.37
C ASN A 95 -3.39 3.35 -1.75
N PHE A 96 -4.01 4.47 -2.12
CA PHE A 96 -4.59 4.61 -3.46
C PHE A 96 -3.52 4.55 -4.56
N ILE A 97 -2.35 5.16 -4.36
CA ILE A 97 -1.22 5.05 -5.28
C ILE A 97 -0.77 3.59 -5.41
N LEU A 98 -0.64 2.87 -4.29
CA LEU A 98 -0.25 1.45 -4.29
C LEU A 98 -1.26 0.56 -5.04
N ILE A 99 -2.56 0.84 -4.92
CA ILE A 99 -3.63 0.13 -5.65
C ILE A 99 -3.53 0.36 -7.17
N LEU A 100 -3.06 1.53 -7.60
CA LEU A 100 -2.94 1.90 -9.02
C LEU A 100 -1.75 1.24 -9.72
N ILE A 101 -0.72 0.83 -8.98
CA ILE A 101 0.51 0.25 -9.54
C ILE A 101 0.23 -1.06 -10.30
N PRO A 102 -0.40 -2.10 -9.71
CA PRO A 102 -0.65 -3.36 -10.41
C PRO A 102 -1.40 -3.24 -11.74
N PRO A 103 -2.56 -2.55 -11.84
CA PRO A 103 -3.28 -2.46 -13.11
C PRO A 103 -2.50 -1.66 -14.16
N PHE A 104 -1.71 -0.67 -13.75
CA PHE A 104 -0.84 0.07 -14.67
C PHE A 104 0.25 -0.83 -15.27
N PHE A 105 0.88 -1.67 -14.46
CA PHE A 105 1.85 -2.67 -14.95
C PHE A 105 1.20 -3.69 -15.88
N ILE A 106 0.01 -4.20 -15.54
CA ILE A 106 -0.73 -5.12 -16.41
C ILE A 106 -1.07 -4.45 -17.75
N PHE A 107 -1.52 -3.19 -17.73
CA PHE A 107 -1.84 -2.44 -18.93
C PHE A 107 -0.62 -2.27 -19.84
N ILE A 108 0.53 -1.88 -19.28
CA ILE A 108 1.79 -1.79 -20.05
C ILE A 108 2.17 -3.14 -20.64
N TRP A 109 2.13 -4.21 -19.84
CA TRP A 109 2.50 -5.55 -20.27
C TRP A 109 1.64 -6.03 -21.44
N LEU A 110 0.32 -5.83 -21.36
CA LEU A 110 -0.61 -6.14 -22.45
C LEU A 110 -0.30 -5.31 -23.70
N ASN A 111 0.02 -4.03 -23.56
CA ASN A 111 0.35 -3.14 -24.69
C ASN A 111 1.70 -3.48 -25.35
N THR A 112 2.63 -4.09 -24.62
CA THR A 112 3.92 -4.54 -25.18
C THR A 112 3.88 -5.91 -25.86
N LEU A 113 2.85 -6.72 -25.58
CA LEU A 113 2.70 -8.08 -26.10
C LEU A 113 1.76 -8.19 -27.31
N TYR A 114 1.04 -7.12 -27.64
CA TYR A 114 0.09 -7.02 -28.76
C TYR A 114 0.48 -5.88 -29.69
#